data_AF-A0A9D5S377-F1
#
_entry.id   AF-A0A9D5S377-F1
#
_cell.length_a   1.000
_cell.length_b   1.000
_cell.length_c   1.000
_cell.angle_alpha   90.00
_cell.angle_beta   90.00
_cell.angle_gamma   90.00
#
_symmetry.space_group_name_H-M   'P 1'
#
loop_
_entity.id
_entity.type
_entity.pdbx_description
1 polymer ?
#
loop_
_entity_poly.entity_id
_entity_poly.type
_entity_poly.pdbx_seq_one_letter_code
_entity_poly.pdbx_strand_id
1 'polypeptide(L)'
;MILLSGCNPDVFVDRLEVSQHEFNLPMTGGSFEVSATHGDWILERIAVNRVDAYGTVFDEGGEHRFSSFCLKGLGKAIYEGEYLDFELERDALDHMTMTVSQSFDTEPRLIELFMVNDYKTQVVTVNVSPCGGYVYDRIEFGEPRNVLVDCIEERWSLMINNHSDALMEQEYPVFDAGITREINFPAHTVKSELIPEPQWFDELMKYVEAPFEVIVPDSCLSDGVLTFDDGDILEYSFGVSPVMGEMPDDVVKAAMDPGSYTLKVFWYYDTYTVDYRIWLRSEEGGMPLSFSGEMISKAFTGKWERLLLKN
;
A
#
# COMPACT_ATOMS: atom_id res chain seq x y z
N MET A 1 -33.36 44.79 -66.66
CA MET A 1 -33.37 43.43 -66.10
C MET A 1 -31.99 43.16 -65.56
N ILE A 2 -31.79 43.37 -64.26
CA ILE A 2 -30.54 43.04 -63.55
C ILE A 2 -30.89 41.82 -62.69
N LEU A 3 -30.20 40.71 -62.95
CA LEU A 3 -30.25 39.48 -62.15
C LEU A 3 -29.58 39.76 -60.80
N LEU A 4 -30.36 39.71 -59.73
CA LEU A 4 -29.85 39.55 -58.36
C LEU A 4 -29.76 38.05 -58.09
N SER A 5 -28.53 37.53 -58.12
CA SER A 5 -28.18 36.23 -57.55
C SER A 5 -28.42 36.31 -56.03
N GLY A 6 -29.49 35.68 -55.56
CA GLY A 6 -29.75 35.52 -54.13
C GLY A 6 -28.68 34.62 -53.52
N CYS A 7 -27.86 35.20 -52.64
CA CYS A 7 -27.11 34.47 -51.63
C CYS A 7 -28.10 33.66 -50.78
N ASN A 8 -27.82 32.37 -50.55
CA ASN A 8 -28.47 31.63 -49.47
C ASN A 8 -28.11 32.32 -48.15
N PRO A 9 -29.07 32.87 -47.39
CA PRO A 9 -28.83 33.26 -46.02
C PRO A 9 -28.94 32.00 -45.14
N ASP A 10 -27.96 31.83 -44.27
CA ASP A 10 -28.01 30.91 -43.13
C ASP A 10 -28.07 29.40 -43.46
N VAL A 11 -26.91 28.85 -43.81
CA VAL A 11 -26.58 27.50 -43.34
C VAL A 11 -26.37 27.63 -41.84
N PHE A 12 -27.42 27.38 -41.05
CA PHE A 12 -27.30 27.22 -39.60
C PHE A 12 -26.42 26.00 -39.35
N VAL A 13 -25.15 26.25 -39.05
CA VAL A 13 -24.28 25.24 -38.49
C VAL A 13 -24.66 25.13 -37.02
N ASP A 14 -25.32 24.04 -36.67
CA ASP A 14 -25.66 23.79 -35.27
C ASP A 14 -24.39 23.62 -34.45
N ARG A 15 -24.30 24.39 -33.37
CA ARG A 15 -23.14 24.36 -32.48
C ARG A 15 -23.20 23.08 -31.66
N LEU A 16 -22.07 22.38 -31.58
CA LEU A 16 -21.88 21.32 -30.60
C LEU A 16 -21.98 21.95 -29.20
N GLU A 17 -23.02 21.59 -28.46
CA GLU A 17 -23.17 21.90 -27.04
C GLU A 17 -23.42 20.59 -26.30
N VAL A 18 -22.90 20.50 -25.09
CA VAL A 18 -23.04 19.31 -24.22
C VAL A 18 -23.91 19.65 -23.01
N SER A 19 -24.60 18.65 -22.47
CA SER A 19 -25.52 18.81 -21.34
C SER A 19 -24.81 19.33 -20.08
N GLN A 20 -23.56 18.91 -19.88
CA GLN A 20 -22.75 19.25 -18.72
C GLN A 20 -21.26 19.17 -19.07
N HIS A 21 -20.48 20.12 -18.54
CA HIS A 21 -19.04 20.23 -18.79
C HIS A 21 -18.18 19.67 -17.66
N GLU A 22 -18.72 19.49 -16.46
CA GLU A 22 -17.96 19.13 -15.28
C GLU A 22 -18.69 18.09 -14.45
N PHE A 23 -18.04 16.98 -14.14
CA PHE A 23 -18.52 15.92 -13.27
C PHE A 23 -17.57 15.75 -12.09
N ASN A 24 -18.11 15.49 -10.90
CA ASN A 24 -17.33 15.17 -9.72
C ASN A 24 -17.73 13.78 -9.24
N LEU A 25 -16.79 12.86 -9.20
CA LEU A 25 -16.98 11.50 -8.73
C LEU A 25 -16.22 11.31 -7.40
N PRO A 26 -16.81 10.59 -6.43
CA PRO A 26 -16.08 10.17 -5.24
C PRO A 26 -14.94 9.21 -5.63
N MET A 27 -14.02 8.95 -4.68
CA MET A 27 -12.93 8.00 -4.94
C MET A 27 -13.43 6.59 -5.26
N THR A 28 -14.65 6.23 -4.84
CA THR A 28 -15.30 4.95 -5.16
C THR A 28 -15.73 4.82 -6.62
N GLY A 29 -15.59 5.88 -7.40
CA GLY A 29 -15.97 5.92 -8.81
C GLY A 29 -17.46 6.15 -9.01
N GLY A 30 -17.96 5.77 -10.18
CA GLY A 30 -19.36 5.91 -10.54
C GLY A 30 -19.57 6.07 -12.04
N SER A 31 -20.85 6.20 -12.43
CA SER A 31 -21.24 6.37 -13.82
C SER A 31 -21.96 7.70 -14.04
N PHE A 32 -21.73 8.32 -15.19
CA PHE A 32 -22.44 9.52 -15.62
C PHE A 32 -22.65 9.51 -17.13
N GLU A 33 -23.63 10.29 -17.59
CA GLU A 33 -23.96 10.44 -19.01
C GLU A 33 -23.64 11.86 -19.48
N VAL A 34 -23.07 11.95 -20.68
CA VAL A 34 -22.91 13.21 -21.42
C VAL A 34 -23.79 13.13 -22.65
N SER A 35 -24.73 14.06 -22.77
CA SER A 35 -25.58 14.21 -23.95
C SER A 35 -25.11 15.43 -24.76
N ALA A 36 -25.16 15.34 -26.08
CA ALA A 36 -24.84 16.41 -27.02
C ALA A 36 -26.09 16.84 -27.79
N THR A 37 -26.12 18.09 -28.26
CA THR A 37 -27.26 18.63 -29.03
C THR A 37 -27.55 17.87 -30.32
N HIS A 38 -26.53 17.28 -30.95
CA HIS A 38 -26.62 16.48 -32.17
C HIS A 38 -25.63 15.31 -32.11
N GLY A 39 -25.78 14.34 -33.02
CA GLY A 39 -24.93 13.15 -33.07
C GLY A 39 -23.65 13.27 -33.90
N ASP A 40 -23.48 14.37 -34.63
CA ASP A 40 -22.40 14.58 -35.60
C ASP A 40 -21.11 15.10 -34.93
N TRP A 41 -20.66 14.39 -33.90
CA TRP A 41 -19.42 14.64 -33.19
C TRP A 41 -18.60 13.35 -33.05
N ILE A 42 -17.30 13.54 -32.87
CA ILE A 42 -16.34 12.48 -32.57
C ILE A 42 -15.78 12.72 -31.17
N LEU A 43 -15.51 11.65 -30.44
CA LEU A 43 -14.56 11.70 -29.34
C LEU A 43 -13.18 11.68 -30.00
N GLU A 44 -12.47 12.79 -29.97
CA GLU A 44 -11.15 12.90 -30.60
C GLU A 44 -10.10 12.18 -29.75
N ARG A 45 -10.11 12.48 -28.45
CA ARG A 45 -9.20 11.88 -27.47
C ARG A 45 -9.72 11.99 -26.03
N ILE A 46 -9.10 11.20 -25.15
CA ILE A 46 -9.23 11.34 -23.71
C ILE A 46 -7.84 11.68 -23.14
N ALA A 47 -7.77 12.63 -22.20
CA ALA A 47 -6.56 12.89 -21.42
C ALA A 47 -6.81 12.57 -19.94
N VAL A 48 -5.80 12.01 -19.27
CA VAL A 48 -5.77 11.81 -17.81
C VAL A 48 -4.65 12.68 -17.26
N ASN A 49 -4.97 13.53 -16.28
CA ASN A 49 -4.06 14.51 -15.70
C ASN A 49 -3.32 15.35 -16.78
N ARG A 50 -4.07 15.77 -17.81
CA ARG A 50 -3.60 16.55 -18.97
C ARG A 50 -2.59 15.85 -19.88
N VAL A 51 -2.44 14.54 -19.74
CA VAL A 51 -1.63 13.70 -20.62
C VAL A 51 -2.56 12.82 -21.44
N ASP A 52 -2.33 12.73 -22.75
CA ASP A 52 -3.12 11.86 -23.63
C ASP A 52 -3.11 10.43 -23.10
N ALA A 53 -4.31 9.91 -22.83
CA ALA A 53 -4.50 8.55 -22.39
C ALA A 53 -4.60 7.63 -23.61
N TYR A 54 -4.11 6.41 -23.47
CA TYR A 54 -4.19 5.38 -24.49
C TYR A 54 -4.83 4.14 -23.91
N GLY A 55 -5.64 3.46 -24.72
CA GLY A 55 -6.26 2.21 -24.34
C GLY A 55 -7.00 1.59 -25.50
N THR A 56 -7.90 0.66 -25.18
CA THR A 56 -8.56 -0.17 -26.18
C THR A 56 -9.86 0.46 -26.61
N VAL A 57 -10.03 0.67 -27.91
CA VAL A 57 -11.25 1.20 -28.53
C VAL A 57 -11.90 0.11 -29.36
N PHE A 58 -13.20 -0.11 -29.18
CA PHE A 58 -14.06 -0.99 -29.97
C PHE A 58 -15.04 -0.13 -30.75
N ASP A 59 -15.11 -0.28 -32.07
CA ASP A 59 -16.13 0.38 -32.88
C ASP A 59 -17.42 -0.45 -33.00
N GLU A 60 -18.43 0.06 -33.72
CA GLU A 60 -19.68 -0.65 -34.03
C GLU A 60 -19.48 -2.05 -34.64
N GLY A 61 -18.38 -2.27 -35.37
CA GLY A 61 -18.06 -3.56 -36.00
C GLY A 61 -17.43 -4.56 -35.03
N GLY A 62 -17.11 -4.14 -33.81
CA GLY A 62 -16.33 -4.92 -32.84
C GLY A 62 -14.84 -4.99 -33.20
N GLU A 63 -14.38 -4.22 -34.18
CA GLU A 63 -12.95 -4.08 -34.42
C GLU A 63 -12.32 -3.28 -33.28
N HIS A 64 -11.20 -3.78 -32.76
CA HIS A 64 -10.51 -3.12 -31.67
C HIS A 64 -9.15 -2.57 -32.10
N ARG A 65 -8.79 -1.43 -31.52
CA ARG A 65 -7.49 -0.81 -31.70
C ARG A 65 -6.99 -0.19 -30.42
N PHE A 66 -5.68 -0.26 -30.21
CA PHE A 66 -5.02 0.56 -29.20
C PHE A 66 -4.82 1.96 -29.77
N SER A 67 -5.39 2.99 -29.14
CA SER A 67 -5.33 4.37 -29.65
C SER A 67 -5.56 5.38 -28.53
N SER A 68 -5.44 6.68 -28.85
CA SER A 68 -5.76 7.80 -27.97
C SER A 68 -7.27 7.97 -27.71
N PHE A 69 -8.06 6.89 -27.75
CA PHE A 69 -9.51 6.89 -27.57
C PHE A 69 -10.34 7.61 -28.64
N CYS A 70 -9.85 7.69 -29.87
CA CYS A 70 -10.63 8.28 -30.95
C CYS A 70 -11.84 7.38 -31.30
N LEU A 71 -13.08 7.86 -31.08
CA LEU A 71 -14.35 7.22 -31.43
C LEU A 71 -15.15 8.13 -32.37
N LYS A 72 -15.33 7.70 -33.63
CA LYS A 72 -16.02 8.49 -34.67
C LYS A 72 -17.55 8.28 -34.71
N GLY A 73 -18.03 7.23 -34.09
CA GLY A 73 -19.44 6.82 -34.06
C GLY A 73 -19.70 6.01 -32.80
N LEU A 74 -20.69 5.13 -32.83
CA LEU A 74 -20.95 4.24 -31.69
C LEU A 74 -19.77 3.32 -31.43
N GLY A 75 -19.65 2.88 -30.19
CA GLY A 75 -18.55 2.03 -29.75
C GLY A 75 -18.23 2.20 -28.27
N LYS A 76 -17.08 1.67 -27.89
CA LYS A 76 -16.61 1.59 -26.51
C LYS A 76 -15.13 1.89 -26.41
N ALA A 77 -14.71 2.52 -25.33
CA ALA A 77 -13.33 2.87 -25.02
C ALA A 77 -13.01 2.41 -23.60
N ILE A 78 -11.93 1.66 -23.43
CA ILE A 78 -11.49 1.09 -22.14
C ILE A 78 -10.07 1.56 -21.82
N TYR A 79 -9.92 2.21 -20.68
CA TYR A 79 -8.64 2.57 -20.09
C TYR A 79 -8.37 1.72 -18.86
N GLU A 80 -7.24 1.02 -18.88
CA GLU A 80 -6.74 0.23 -17.76
C GLU A 80 -5.47 0.93 -17.26
N GLY A 81 -5.59 1.63 -16.14
CA GLY A 81 -4.53 2.43 -15.55
C GLY A 81 -3.93 1.74 -14.32
N GLU A 82 -2.86 2.34 -13.80
CA GLU A 82 -2.21 1.83 -12.59
C GLU A 82 -3.03 2.06 -11.32
N TYR A 83 -3.74 3.20 -11.24
CA TYR A 83 -4.50 3.63 -10.06
C TYR A 83 -5.97 3.93 -10.34
N LEU A 84 -6.40 3.83 -11.59
CA LEU A 84 -7.74 4.19 -12.02
C LEU A 84 -8.04 3.54 -13.36
N ASP A 85 -9.22 2.94 -13.47
CA ASP A 85 -9.75 2.43 -14.73
C ASP A 85 -11.01 3.18 -15.09
N PHE A 86 -11.29 3.23 -16.39
CA PHE A 86 -12.59 3.69 -16.84
C PHE A 86 -13.00 3.04 -18.15
N GLU A 87 -14.30 3.02 -18.34
CA GLU A 87 -14.96 2.59 -19.55
C GLU A 87 -15.89 3.71 -20.03
N LEU A 88 -15.86 3.98 -21.33
CA LEU A 88 -16.79 4.86 -22.00
C LEU A 88 -17.53 4.06 -23.06
N GLU A 89 -18.85 4.16 -23.05
CA GLU A 89 -19.74 3.52 -24.02
C GLU A 89 -20.58 4.59 -24.70
N ARG A 90 -20.60 4.54 -26.03
CA ARG A 90 -21.46 5.37 -26.87
C ARG A 90 -22.34 4.43 -27.67
N ASP A 91 -23.52 4.15 -27.14
CA ASP A 91 -24.54 3.27 -27.71
C ASP A 91 -25.63 4.05 -28.48
N ALA A 92 -25.61 5.38 -28.36
CA ALA A 92 -26.43 6.29 -29.15
C ALA A 92 -25.61 7.43 -29.76
N LEU A 93 -26.16 8.05 -30.79
CA LEU A 93 -25.45 9.11 -31.51
C LEU A 93 -25.34 10.39 -30.67
N ASP A 94 -26.35 10.69 -29.86
CA ASP A 94 -26.49 11.94 -29.12
C ASP A 94 -26.05 11.86 -27.64
N HIS A 95 -25.65 10.69 -27.13
CA HIS A 95 -25.13 10.57 -25.77
C HIS A 95 -24.05 9.49 -25.64
N MET A 96 -23.29 9.58 -24.56
CA MET A 96 -22.34 8.56 -24.12
C MET A 96 -22.40 8.42 -22.61
N THR A 97 -22.19 7.21 -22.13
CA THR A 97 -22.05 6.89 -20.71
C THR A 97 -20.59 6.60 -20.40
N MET A 98 -20.08 7.16 -19.32
CA MET A 98 -18.77 6.81 -18.78
C MET A 98 -18.93 6.23 -17.40
N THR A 99 -18.27 5.09 -17.17
CA THR A 99 -18.15 4.42 -15.87
C THR A 99 -16.70 4.45 -15.44
N VAL A 100 -16.44 5.03 -14.29
CA VAL A 100 -15.11 5.15 -13.69
C VAL A 100 -15.05 4.21 -12.50
N SER A 101 -13.99 3.40 -12.43
CA SER A 101 -13.77 2.50 -11.29
C SER A 101 -13.29 3.28 -10.06
N GLN A 102 -13.13 2.58 -8.95
CA GLN A 102 -12.54 3.17 -7.76
C GLN A 102 -11.09 3.63 -8.04
N SER A 103 -10.78 4.85 -7.65
CA SER A 103 -9.43 5.40 -7.67
C SER A 103 -8.64 4.90 -6.47
N PHE A 104 -7.40 4.48 -6.70
CA PHE A 104 -6.40 4.18 -5.68
C PHE A 104 -5.26 5.21 -5.68
N ASP A 105 -5.49 6.41 -6.22
CA ASP A 105 -4.50 7.49 -6.18
C ASP A 105 -4.75 8.46 -5.02
N THR A 106 -3.71 8.80 -4.27
CA THR A 106 -3.76 9.76 -3.16
C THR A 106 -3.96 11.21 -3.61
N GLU A 107 -3.78 11.49 -4.89
CA GLU A 107 -4.06 12.78 -5.51
C GLU A 107 -5.35 12.73 -6.36
N PRO A 108 -6.07 13.85 -6.50
CA PRO A 108 -7.23 13.91 -7.37
C PRO A 108 -6.87 13.54 -8.81
N ARG A 109 -7.74 12.76 -9.47
CA ARG A 109 -7.59 12.41 -10.89
C ARG A 109 -8.49 13.27 -11.76
N LEU A 110 -7.89 13.86 -12.80
CA LEU A 110 -8.57 14.65 -13.80
C LEU A 110 -8.69 13.85 -15.09
N ILE A 111 -9.91 13.64 -15.60
CA ILE A 111 -10.16 13.07 -16.92
C ILE A 111 -10.79 14.13 -17.82
N GLU A 112 -10.26 14.31 -19.02
CA GLU A 112 -10.74 15.30 -19.99
C GLU A 112 -11.16 14.59 -21.29
N LEU A 113 -12.43 14.71 -21.66
CA LEU A 113 -13.00 14.17 -22.89
C LEU A 113 -13.06 15.28 -23.92
N PHE A 114 -12.33 15.12 -25.04
CA PHE A 114 -12.30 16.09 -26.13
C PHE A 114 -13.30 15.69 -27.20
N MET A 115 -14.48 16.31 -27.17
CA MET A 115 -15.55 16.10 -28.15
C MET A 115 -15.45 17.15 -29.25
N VAL A 116 -15.43 16.72 -30.51
CA VAL A 116 -15.15 17.61 -31.64
C VAL A 116 -16.17 17.39 -32.76
N ASN A 117 -16.60 18.47 -33.39
CA ASN A 117 -17.20 18.43 -34.73
C ASN A 117 -16.41 19.32 -35.70
N ASP A 118 -16.87 19.48 -36.94
CA ASP A 118 -16.18 20.25 -37.98
C ASP A 118 -15.92 21.74 -37.62
N TYR A 119 -16.48 22.25 -36.52
CA TYR A 119 -16.50 23.67 -36.19
C TYR A 119 -16.05 24.00 -34.77
N LYS A 120 -16.22 23.08 -33.81
CA LYS A 120 -16.01 23.36 -32.38
C LYS A 120 -15.49 22.13 -31.64
N THR A 121 -14.57 22.38 -30.72
CA THR A 121 -14.15 21.44 -29.68
C THR A 121 -14.84 21.80 -28.38
N GLN A 122 -15.42 20.81 -27.72
CA GLN A 122 -15.93 20.88 -26.36
C GLN A 122 -15.08 19.97 -25.48
N VAL A 123 -14.81 20.42 -24.27
CA VAL A 123 -14.11 19.63 -23.26
C VAL A 123 -15.10 19.34 -22.14
N VAL A 124 -15.22 18.06 -21.80
CA VAL A 124 -15.91 17.61 -20.59
C VAL A 124 -14.86 17.12 -19.61
N THR A 125 -14.95 17.63 -18.40
CA THR A 125 -13.99 17.37 -17.32
C THR A 125 -14.63 16.49 -16.26
N VAL A 126 -13.92 15.47 -15.81
CA VAL A 126 -14.31 14.60 -14.70
C VAL A 126 -13.23 14.70 -13.64
N ASN A 127 -13.60 15.15 -12.44
CA ASN A 127 -12.72 15.14 -11.29
C ASN A 127 -13.10 13.95 -10.41
N VAL A 128 -12.15 13.05 -10.18
CA VAL A 128 -12.30 11.95 -9.23
C VAL A 128 -11.56 12.35 -7.95
N SER A 129 -12.26 12.28 -6.83
CA SER A 129 -11.66 12.58 -5.52
C SER A 129 -10.47 11.66 -5.22
N PRO A 130 -9.47 12.16 -4.46
CA PRO A 130 -8.33 11.35 -4.05
C PRO A 130 -8.77 10.19 -3.16
N CYS A 131 -8.05 9.09 -3.27
CA CYS A 131 -8.12 7.94 -2.38
C CYS A 131 -7.43 8.28 -1.05
N GLY A 132 -8.20 8.22 0.02
CA GLY A 132 -7.75 8.41 1.40
C GLY A 132 -8.86 7.98 2.34
N GLY A 133 -8.62 8.03 3.64
CA GLY A 133 -9.67 7.73 4.60
C GLY A 133 -9.86 6.24 4.87
N TYR A 134 -8.80 5.44 4.74
CA TYR A 134 -8.85 4.05 5.17
C TYR A 134 -8.49 3.94 6.65
N VAL A 135 -9.22 3.08 7.34
CA VAL A 135 -8.97 2.73 8.73
C VAL A 135 -8.70 1.24 8.83
N TYR A 136 -7.88 0.87 9.80
CA TYR A 136 -7.59 -0.53 10.09
C TYR A 136 -8.89 -1.30 10.41
N ASP A 137 -9.02 -2.48 9.82
CA ASP A 137 -10.12 -3.41 10.07
C ASP A 137 -9.61 -4.63 10.81
N ARG A 138 -8.72 -5.40 10.19
CA ARG A 138 -8.18 -6.63 10.78
C ARG A 138 -6.85 -7.05 10.16
N ILE A 139 -6.15 -7.90 10.90
CA ILE A 139 -5.01 -8.68 10.46
C ILE A 139 -5.35 -10.17 10.53
N GLU A 140 -4.94 -10.92 9.52
CA GLU A 140 -5.04 -12.37 9.46
C GLU A 140 -3.63 -12.94 9.30
N PHE A 141 -3.31 -13.95 10.10
CA PHE A 141 -2.03 -14.66 10.04
C PHE A 141 -2.18 -16.02 9.36
N GLY A 142 -1.16 -16.40 8.60
CA GLY A 142 -1.01 -17.73 8.03
C GLY A 142 -0.39 -18.72 9.00
N GLU A 143 0.14 -19.82 8.47
CA GLU A 143 0.85 -20.83 9.26
C GLU A 143 2.27 -20.36 9.60
N PRO A 144 2.79 -20.67 10.80
CA PRO A 144 4.17 -20.36 11.16
C PRO A 144 5.15 -21.19 10.34
N ARG A 145 6.26 -20.56 9.98
CA ARG A 145 7.37 -21.11 9.17
C ARG A 145 8.71 -20.73 9.79
N ASN A 146 9.78 -21.39 9.35
CA ASN A 146 11.16 -21.11 9.81
C ASN A 146 11.28 -21.10 11.34
N VAL A 147 10.60 -22.02 12.01
CA VAL A 147 10.61 -22.13 13.47
C VAL A 147 11.97 -22.64 13.92
N LEU A 148 12.69 -21.83 14.69
CA LEU A 148 13.95 -22.20 15.31
C LEU A 148 13.81 -22.03 16.83
N VAL A 149 14.30 -23.02 17.57
CA VAL A 149 14.18 -23.08 19.04
C VAL A 149 15.56 -23.21 19.65
N ASP A 150 15.76 -22.60 20.82
CA ASP A 150 17.02 -22.58 21.57
C ASP A 150 18.22 -22.13 20.70
N CYS A 151 17.98 -21.15 19.82
CA CYS A 151 19.06 -20.45 19.11
C CYS A 151 19.81 -19.56 20.08
N ILE A 152 21.05 -19.21 19.77
CA ILE A 152 21.91 -18.44 20.66
C ILE A 152 22.63 -17.32 19.91
N GLU A 153 22.70 -16.13 20.50
CA GLU A 153 23.44 -14.99 19.95
C GLU A 153 24.19 -14.21 21.04
N GLU A 154 25.30 -13.57 20.66
CA GLU A 154 26.04 -12.66 21.54
C GLU A 154 25.20 -11.39 21.77
N ARG A 155 24.89 -11.07 23.03
CA ARG A 155 24.11 -9.88 23.38
C ARG A 155 24.97 -8.74 23.85
N TRP A 156 26.00 -9.06 24.62
CA TRP A 156 26.99 -8.09 25.02
C TRP A 156 28.35 -8.74 25.31
N SER A 157 29.38 -7.91 25.23
CA SER A 157 30.76 -8.28 25.49
C SER A 157 31.46 -7.15 26.24
N LEU A 158 32.25 -7.52 27.23
CA LEU A 158 32.98 -6.61 28.10
C LEU A 158 34.45 -7.00 28.19
N MET A 159 35.34 -6.04 27.96
CA MET A 159 36.76 -6.21 28.23
C MET A 159 37.06 -5.82 29.68
N ILE A 160 37.72 -6.71 30.42
CA ILE A 160 38.01 -6.56 31.84
C ILE A 160 39.51 -6.68 32.05
N ASN A 161 40.11 -5.68 32.69
CA ASN A 161 41.54 -5.69 33.02
C ASN A 161 41.72 -5.76 34.53
N ASN A 162 42.30 -6.85 35.01
CA ASN A 162 42.78 -6.94 36.38
C ASN A 162 44.24 -6.52 36.44
N HIS A 163 44.46 -5.25 36.78
CA HIS A 163 45.79 -4.65 36.98
C HIS A 163 46.35 -4.86 38.40
N SER A 164 45.61 -5.55 39.28
CA SER A 164 46.09 -5.87 40.62
C SER A 164 46.94 -7.14 40.59
N ASP A 165 47.61 -7.43 41.71
CA ASP A 165 48.35 -8.69 41.91
C ASP A 165 47.48 -9.79 42.57
N ALA A 166 46.17 -9.57 42.71
CA ALA A 166 45.24 -10.44 43.41
C ALA A 166 44.10 -10.93 42.50
N LEU A 167 43.42 -12.00 42.90
CA LEU A 167 42.18 -12.46 42.26
C LEU A 167 41.11 -11.36 42.37
N MET A 168 40.50 -11.02 41.25
CA MET A 168 39.37 -10.09 41.17
C MET A 168 38.08 -10.87 40.95
N GLU A 169 37.07 -10.61 41.78
CA GLU A 169 35.72 -11.16 41.61
C GLU A 169 34.75 -10.01 41.28
N GLN A 170 33.97 -10.17 40.21
CA GLN A 170 32.93 -9.21 39.81
C GLN A 170 31.65 -9.94 39.39
N GLU A 171 30.53 -9.24 39.54
CA GLU A 171 29.21 -9.69 39.09
C GLU A 171 28.67 -8.68 38.07
N TYR A 172 28.07 -9.17 36.99
CA TYR A 172 27.39 -8.34 35.99
C TYR A 172 25.99 -8.88 35.73
N PRO A 173 24.98 -8.01 35.57
CA PRO A 173 23.64 -8.45 35.18
C PRO A 173 23.71 -9.09 33.79
N VAL A 174 23.01 -10.21 33.63
CA VAL A 174 22.93 -10.91 32.34
C VAL A 174 21.98 -10.19 31.40
N PHE A 175 20.83 -9.76 31.92
CA PHE A 175 19.76 -9.11 31.17
C PHE A 175 19.66 -7.65 31.59
N ASP A 176 19.68 -6.75 30.61
CA ASP A 176 19.88 -5.31 30.81
C ASP A 176 18.74 -4.45 30.26
N ALA A 177 17.79 -5.04 29.54
CA ALA A 177 16.81 -4.27 28.77
C ALA A 177 15.33 -4.56 29.06
N GLY A 178 14.96 -5.58 29.83
CA GLY A 178 13.54 -5.99 29.97
C GLY A 178 12.85 -6.32 28.62
N ILE A 179 13.60 -6.35 27.52
CA ILE A 179 13.13 -6.74 26.19
C ILE A 179 13.07 -8.25 26.20
N THR A 180 11.86 -8.78 26.15
CA THR A 180 11.60 -10.22 26.09
C THR A 180 11.41 -10.70 24.67
N ARG A 181 11.04 -9.81 23.76
CA ARG A 181 10.74 -10.18 22.39
C ARG A 181 10.92 -9.01 21.42
N GLU A 182 11.30 -9.34 20.19
CA GLU A 182 11.46 -8.44 19.07
C GLU A 182 10.48 -8.88 17.97
N ILE A 183 9.59 -7.98 17.54
CA ILE A 183 8.68 -8.18 16.41
C ILE A 183 9.12 -7.31 15.25
N ASN A 184 9.07 -7.83 14.03
CA ASN A 184 9.43 -7.08 12.83
C ASN A 184 8.47 -7.40 11.68
N PHE A 185 8.06 -6.38 10.94
CA PHE A 185 7.32 -6.50 9.67
C PHE A 185 8.22 -5.98 8.54
N PRO A 186 9.09 -6.81 7.94
CA PRO A 186 10.10 -6.31 7.03
C PRO A 186 9.48 -5.71 5.77
N ALA A 187 9.74 -4.42 5.55
CA ALA A 187 9.24 -3.60 4.44
C ALA A 187 9.29 -4.31 3.07
N HIS A 188 10.43 -4.96 2.77
CA HIS A 188 10.70 -5.62 1.48
C HIS A 188 9.85 -6.87 1.22
N THR A 189 9.11 -7.37 2.21
CA THR A 189 8.19 -8.52 2.06
C THR A 189 6.79 -8.08 1.67
N VAL A 190 6.48 -6.79 1.80
CA VAL A 190 5.12 -6.26 1.66
C VAL A 190 4.69 -6.17 0.20
N LYS A 191 3.46 -6.62 -0.06
CA LYS A 191 2.84 -6.66 -1.38
C LYS A 191 1.36 -6.27 -1.29
N SER A 192 0.89 -5.57 -2.31
CA SER A 192 -0.52 -5.23 -2.53
C SER A 192 -0.85 -5.45 -4.00
N GLU A 193 -2.09 -5.82 -4.28
CA GLU A 193 -2.61 -5.93 -5.65
C GLU A 193 -3.09 -4.56 -6.18
N LEU A 194 -3.35 -3.61 -5.29
CA LEU A 194 -3.97 -2.32 -5.59
C LEU A 194 -3.00 -1.15 -5.42
N ILE A 195 -1.95 -1.32 -4.61
CA ILE A 195 -0.91 -0.32 -4.38
C ILE A 195 0.38 -0.84 -5.06
N PRO A 196 0.91 -0.13 -6.07
CA PRO A 196 2.08 -0.57 -6.84
C PRO A 196 3.40 -0.57 -6.06
N GLU A 197 3.58 0.34 -5.10
CA GLU A 197 4.81 0.47 -4.29
C GLU A 197 4.56 0.37 -2.77
N PRO A 198 3.89 -0.68 -2.26
CA PRO A 198 3.42 -0.75 -0.87
C PRO A 198 4.54 -1.05 0.15
N GLN A 199 5.75 -1.28 -0.33
CA GLN A 199 6.89 -1.70 0.50
C GLN A 199 7.50 -0.56 1.31
N TRP A 200 7.03 0.69 1.17
CA TRP A 200 7.48 1.81 1.98
C TRP A 200 6.37 2.25 2.94
N PHE A 201 6.72 2.43 4.22
CA PHE A 201 5.73 2.68 5.27
C PHE A 201 4.98 3.96 4.96
N ASP A 202 5.72 5.01 4.61
CA ASP A 202 5.16 6.30 4.21
C ASP A 202 4.22 6.17 3.01
N GLU A 203 4.47 5.24 2.08
CA GLU A 203 3.60 5.02 0.92
C GLU A 203 2.25 4.41 1.33
N LEU A 204 2.27 3.36 2.17
CA LEU A 204 1.04 2.79 2.72
C LEU A 204 0.27 3.78 3.58
N MET A 205 0.99 4.57 4.39
CA MET A 205 0.37 5.52 5.31
C MET A 205 -0.27 6.72 4.61
N LYS A 206 -0.01 6.97 3.32
CA LYS A 206 -0.78 7.97 2.57
C LYS A 206 -2.27 7.64 2.47
N TYR A 207 -2.60 6.34 2.51
CA TYR A 207 -3.98 5.86 2.37
C TYR A 207 -4.72 5.77 3.71
N VAL A 208 -3.97 5.72 4.82
CA VAL A 208 -4.51 5.45 6.16
C VAL A 208 -4.63 6.74 6.97
N GLU A 209 -5.76 6.95 7.64
CA GLU A 209 -6.01 8.19 8.40
C GLU A 209 -5.09 8.40 9.59
N ALA A 210 -4.71 7.31 10.25
CA ALA A 210 -3.90 7.33 11.45
C ALA A 210 -3.07 6.04 11.58
N PRO A 211 -1.93 6.08 12.30
CA PRO A 211 -1.26 4.88 12.76
C PRO A 211 -2.25 3.96 13.48
N PHE A 212 -2.07 2.65 13.33
CA PHE A 212 -2.95 1.64 13.90
C PHE A 212 -2.15 0.55 14.60
N GLU A 213 -2.80 -0.07 15.57
CA GLU A 213 -2.23 -1.18 16.31
C GLU A 213 -2.72 -2.51 15.75
N VAL A 214 -1.85 -3.52 15.80
CA VAL A 214 -2.16 -4.89 15.41
C VAL A 214 -1.95 -5.80 16.61
N ILE A 215 -2.84 -6.78 16.74
CA ILE A 215 -2.60 -7.92 17.60
C ILE A 215 -1.55 -8.81 16.94
N VAL A 216 -0.58 -9.28 17.72
CA VAL A 216 0.41 -10.25 17.24
C VAL A 216 0.27 -11.58 17.99
N PRO A 217 0.62 -12.71 17.36
CA PRO A 217 0.60 -14.01 18.04
C PRO A 217 1.58 -14.03 19.20
N ASP A 218 1.47 -14.99 20.10
CA ASP A 218 2.34 -15.10 21.28
C ASP A 218 3.79 -15.43 20.91
N SER A 219 4.67 -15.24 21.90
CA SER A 219 6.11 -15.43 21.77
C SER A 219 6.50 -16.89 21.50
N CYS A 220 5.77 -17.84 22.08
CA CYS A 220 5.98 -19.27 21.92
C CYS A 220 4.83 -19.89 21.11
N LEU A 221 5.18 -20.80 20.21
CA LEU A 221 4.20 -21.60 19.49
C LEU A 221 3.73 -22.75 20.39
N SER A 222 2.42 -22.94 20.51
CA SER A 222 1.84 -24.09 21.21
C SER A 222 1.67 -25.23 20.21
N ASP A 223 2.48 -26.29 20.35
CA ASP A 223 2.52 -27.43 19.42
C ASP A 223 2.70 -27.05 17.95
N GLY A 224 3.45 -25.96 17.69
CA GLY A 224 3.70 -25.44 16.34
C GLY A 224 2.55 -24.60 15.77
N VAL A 225 1.56 -24.25 16.58
CA VAL A 225 0.41 -23.40 16.21
C VAL A 225 0.55 -22.03 16.87
N LEU A 226 0.07 -20.99 16.17
CA LEU A 226 -0.04 -19.65 16.71
C LEU A 226 -1.11 -19.60 17.80
N THR A 227 -0.76 -19.03 18.94
CA THR A 227 -1.69 -18.66 20.01
C THR A 227 -1.73 -17.15 20.18
N PHE A 228 -2.76 -16.66 20.86
CA PHE A 228 -2.98 -15.23 21.09
C PHE A 228 -3.47 -15.03 22.55
N ASP A 229 -2.98 -15.85 23.46
CA ASP A 229 -3.45 -15.90 24.84
C ASP A 229 -2.99 -14.66 25.62
N ASP A 230 -1.79 -14.16 25.34
CA ASP A 230 -1.24 -12.93 25.90
C ASP A 230 -1.51 -11.72 24.98
N GLY A 231 -1.65 -11.97 23.67
CA GLY A 231 -2.28 -11.05 22.73
C GLY A 231 -1.63 -9.67 22.67
N ASP A 232 -0.31 -9.61 22.59
CA ASP A 232 0.46 -8.38 22.47
C ASP A 232 -0.14 -7.48 21.37
N ILE A 233 -0.39 -6.23 21.72
CA ILE A 233 -0.85 -5.19 20.79
C ILE A 233 0.29 -4.21 20.60
N LEU A 234 0.64 -3.95 19.34
CA LEU A 234 1.69 -3.00 19.00
C LEU A 234 1.35 -2.16 17.78
N GLU A 235 1.86 -0.93 17.75
CA GLU A 235 1.74 -0.06 16.58
C GLU A 235 2.44 -0.71 15.38
N TYR A 236 1.72 -0.84 14.27
CA TYR A 236 2.25 -1.44 13.06
C TYR A 236 3.32 -0.54 12.44
N SER A 237 4.52 -1.07 12.25
CA SER A 237 5.63 -0.38 11.58
C SER A 237 6.57 -1.37 10.90
N PHE A 238 7.39 -0.89 9.97
CA PHE A 238 8.44 -1.69 9.34
C PHE A 238 9.72 -1.81 10.18
N GLY A 239 9.73 -1.22 11.38
CA GLY A 239 10.84 -1.31 12.32
C GLY A 239 10.76 -2.57 13.18
N VAL A 240 11.82 -2.79 13.96
CA VAL A 240 11.79 -3.76 15.05
C VAL A 240 11.07 -3.12 16.23
N SER A 241 9.91 -3.67 16.58
CA SER A 241 9.13 -3.31 17.76
C SER A 241 9.55 -4.19 18.94
N PRO A 242 10.16 -3.63 20.00
CA PRO A 242 10.47 -4.39 21.20
C PRO A 242 9.19 -4.58 22.01
N VAL A 243 8.98 -5.82 22.48
CA VAL A 243 7.99 -6.16 23.49
C VAL A 243 8.71 -6.32 24.82
N MET A 244 8.22 -5.57 25.82
CA MET A 244 8.79 -5.53 27.15
C MET A 244 8.13 -6.58 28.03
N GLY A 245 8.92 -7.23 28.87
CA GLY A 245 8.43 -8.20 29.84
C GLY A 245 9.45 -8.46 30.94
N GLU A 246 9.17 -9.48 31.74
CA GLU A 246 10.07 -9.88 32.83
C GLU A 246 11.13 -10.86 32.32
N MET A 247 12.39 -10.55 32.62
CA MET A 247 13.53 -11.46 32.45
C MET A 247 14.00 -11.97 33.82
N PRO A 248 14.65 -13.14 33.88
CA PRO A 248 15.33 -13.58 35.09
C PRO A 248 16.32 -12.53 35.59
N ASP A 249 16.37 -12.29 36.90
CA ASP A 249 17.38 -11.44 37.53
C ASP A 249 18.68 -12.22 37.75
N ASP A 250 19.30 -12.62 36.64
CA ASP A 250 20.51 -13.43 36.63
C ASP A 250 21.76 -12.56 36.60
N VAL A 251 22.78 -13.02 37.34
CA VAL A 251 24.09 -12.39 37.39
C VAL A 251 25.19 -13.35 36.94
N VAL A 252 26.09 -12.84 36.12
CA VAL A 252 27.29 -13.55 35.72
C VAL A 252 28.42 -13.26 36.71
N LYS A 253 28.91 -14.30 37.39
CA LYS A 253 30.00 -14.18 38.37
C LYS A 253 31.34 -14.52 37.74
N ALA A 254 32.25 -13.55 37.61
CA ALA A 254 33.56 -13.75 37.02
C ALA A 254 34.67 -13.59 38.06
N ALA A 255 35.52 -14.61 38.17
CA ALA A 255 36.75 -14.58 38.97
C ALA A 255 37.95 -14.57 38.01
N MET A 256 38.82 -13.57 38.14
CA MET A 256 39.87 -13.26 37.17
C MET A 256 41.18 -12.97 37.90
N ASP A 257 42.18 -13.82 37.69
CA ASP A 257 43.57 -13.56 38.09
C ASP A 257 44.13 -12.34 37.34
N PRO A 258 45.28 -11.76 37.77
CA PRO A 258 45.91 -10.66 37.05
C PRO A 258 46.04 -10.93 35.53
N GLY A 259 45.65 -9.94 34.72
CA GLY A 259 45.60 -10.05 33.27
C GLY A 259 44.41 -9.35 32.61
N SER A 260 44.30 -9.51 31.29
CA SER A 260 43.20 -8.98 30.48
C SER A 260 42.27 -10.12 30.06
N TYR A 261 40.96 -9.87 30.13
CA TYR A 261 39.94 -10.84 29.79
C TYR A 261 38.86 -10.20 28.93
N THR A 262 38.21 -11.04 28.13
CA THR A 262 36.96 -10.71 27.41
C THR A 262 35.86 -11.60 27.95
N LEU A 263 34.84 -11.00 28.57
CA LEU A 263 33.61 -11.67 28.97
C LEU A 263 32.57 -11.45 27.88
N LYS A 264 32.08 -12.53 27.27
CA LYS A 264 30.95 -12.52 26.34
C LYS A 264 29.76 -13.19 26.98
N VAL A 265 28.58 -12.60 26.82
CA VAL A 265 27.31 -13.19 27.27
C VAL A 265 26.39 -13.36 26.07
N PHE A 266 25.79 -14.54 26.02
CA PHE A 266 24.94 -15.00 24.94
C PHE A 266 23.56 -15.30 25.49
N TRP A 267 22.51 -14.85 24.82
CA TRP A 267 21.14 -15.20 25.22
C TRP A 267 20.55 -16.20 24.24
N TYR A 268 19.73 -17.09 24.77
CA TYR A 268 18.93 -17.98 23.94
C TYR A 268 17.65 -17.30 23.49
N TYR A 269 17.23 -17.63 22.29
CA TYR A 269 15.97 -17.17 21.72
C TYR A 269 15.32 -18.23 20.86
N ASP A 270 14.01 -18.11 20.75
CA ASP A 270 13.17 -18.82 19.80
C ASP A 270 12.71 -17.83 18.74
N THR A 271 12.56 -18.27 17.50
CA THR A 271 12.10 -17.41 16.42
C THR A 271 11.19 -18.15 15.46
N TYR A 272 10.24 -17.43 14.88
CA TYR A 272 9.41 -17.92 13.79
C TYR A 272 9.08 -16.78 12.83
N THR A 273 8.73 -17.16 11.61
CA THR A 273 8.18 -16.27 10.58
C THR A 273 6.74 -16.66 10.31
N VAL A 274 5.87 -15.69 10.02
CA VAL A 274 4.48 -15.96 9.63
C VAL A 274 4.04 -14.99 8.56
N ASP A 275 3.32 -15.48 7.56
CA ASP A 275 2.67 -14.61 6.58
C ASP A 275 1.50 -13.88 7.24
N TYR A 276 1.26 -12.63 6.85
CA TYR A 276 0.07 -11.91 7.28
C TYR A 276 -0.61 -11.21 6.10
N ARG A 277 -1.89 -10.89 6.30
CA ARG A 277 -2.65 -9.97 5.48
C ARG A 277 -3.39 -8.98 6.36
N ILE A 278 -3.17 -7.69 6.10
CA ILE A 278 -3.93 -6.61 6.72
C ILE A 278 -5.02 -6.16 5.75
N TRP A 279 -6.21 -5.97 6.29
CA TRP A 279 -7.35 -5.38 5.61
C TRP A 279 -7.62 -4.00 6.21
N LEU A 280 -7.84 -3.04 5.32
CA LEU A 280 -8.26 -1.70 5.63
C LEU A 280 -9.63 -1.45 5.03
N ARG A 281 -10.53 -0.83 5.80
CA ARG A 281 -11.86 -0.45 5.33
C ARG A 281 -11.87 1.04 4.99
N SER A 282 -12.54 1.39 3.91
CA SER A 282 -12.80 2.80 3.59
C SER A 282 -13.92 3.35 4.48
N GLU A 283 -13.75 4.54 5.04
CA GLU A 283 -14.82 5.26 5.72
C GLU A 283 -15.89 5.81 4.77
N GLU A 284 -15.52 6.14 3.53
CA GLU A 284 -16.41 6.65 2.49
C GLU A 284 -17.16 5.54 1.72
N GLY A 285 -16.84 4.28 2.00
CA GLY A 285 -17.34 3.11 1.27
C GLY A 285 -16.45 2.72 0.09
N GLY A 286 -16.82 1.67 -0.64
CA GLY A 286 -16.02 1.13 -1.75
C GLY A 286 -15.30 -0.17 -1.40
N MET A 287 -14.38 -0.57 -2.28
CA MET A 287 -13.56 -1.76 -2.12
C MET A 287 -12.55 -1.58 -0.98
N PRO A 288 -12.41 -2.56 -0.08
CA PRO A 288 -11.38 -2.51 0.96
C PRO A 288 -9.99 -2.58 0.34
N LEU A 289 -9.03 -1.92 0.98
CA LEU A 289 -7.62 -2.07 0.66
C LEU A 289 -7.06 -3.26 1.44
N SER A 290 -6.10 -3.96 0.85
CA SER A 290 -5.34 -4.96 1.57
C SER A 290 -3.89 -5.01 1.11
N PHE A 291 -3.04 -5.43 2.03
CA PHE A 291 -1.65 -5.76 1.74
C PHE A 291 -1.22 -6.92 2.62
N SER A 292 -0.22 -7.64 2.15
CA SER A 292 0.34 -8.83 2.79
C SER A 292 1.84 -8.69 2.96
N GLY A 293 2.41 -9.44 3.89
CA GLY A 293 3.85 -9.46 4.12
C GLY A 293 4.23 -10.61 5.04
N GLU A 294 5.46 -10.60 5.53
CA GLU A 294 5.93 -11.53 6.55
C GLU A 294 6.15 -10.80 7.88
N MET A 295 5.77 -11.43 8.99
CA MET A 295 6.12 -11.01 10.34
C MET A 295 7.19 -11.96 10.88
N ILE A 296 8.22 -11.41 11.52
CA ILE A 296 9.24 -12.18 12.22
C ILE A 296 9.09 -11.90 13.71
N SER A 297 8.97 -12.97 14.50
CA SER A 297 8.99 -12.93 15.94
C SER A 297 10.28 -13.56 16.44
N LYS A 298 10.96 -12.88 17.35
CA LYS A 298 12.15 -13.39 18.05
C LYS A 298 11.97 -13.16 19.54
N ALA A 299 11.82 -14.24 20.29
CA ALA A 299 11.54 -14.22 21.72
C ALA A 299 12.72 -14.78 22.50
N PHE A 300 13.23 -14.04 23.48
CA PHE A 300 14.31 -14.48 24.33
C PHE A 300 13.76 -15.37 25.44
N THR A 301 14.41 -16.51 25.67
CA THR A 301 13.88 -17.56 26.58
C THR A 301 14.28 -17.36 28.04
N GLY A 302 15.08 -16.34 28.34
CA GLY A 302 15.71 -16.15 29.64
C GLY A 302 16.86 -17.11 29.96
N LYS A 303 17.18 -18.07 29.07
CA LYS A 303 18.41 -18.88 29.18
C LYS A 303 19.58 -18.10 28.61
N TRP A 304 20.78 -18.34 29.14
CA TRP A 304 22.00 -17.68 28.69
C TRP A 304 23.24 -18.55 28.91
N GLU A 305 24.29 -18.24 28.16
CA GLU A 305 25.63 -18.79 28.31
C GLU A 305 26.66 -17.66 28.38
N ARG A 306 27.87 -17.99 28.86
CA ARG A 306 28.99 -17.07 28.89
C ARG A 306 30.26 -17.70 28.37
N LEU A 307 31.14 -16.85 27.88
CA LEU A 307 32.50 -17.19 27.55
C LEU A 307 33.44 -16.18 28.19
N LEU A 308 34.36 -16.65 29.04
CA LEU A 308 35.43 -15.83 29.60
C LEU A 308 36.76 -16.23 28.94
N LEU A 309 37.31 -15.32 28.15
CA LEU A 309 38.57 -15.54 27.42
C LEU A 309 39.66 -14.73 28.09
N LYS A 310 40.80 -15.37 28.38
CA LYS A 310 42.02 -14.66 28.78
C LYS A 310 42.78 -14.25 27.53
N ASN A 311 43.12 -12.96 27.43
CA ASN A 311 43.88 -12.38 26.33
C ASN A 311 45.39 -12.47 26.60
#